data_AF-A0A7C4FG93-F1
#
_entry.id   AF-A0A7C4FG93-F1
#
_cell.length_a   1.000
_cell.length_b   1.000
_cell.length_c   1.000
_cell.angle_alpha   90.00
_cell.angle_beta   90.00
_cell.angle_gamma   90.00
#
_symmetry.space_group_name_H-M   'P 1'
#
loop_
_entity.id
_entity.type
_entity.pdbx_description
1 polymer ?
#
loop_
_entity_poly.entity_id
_entity_poly.type
_entity_poly.pdbx_seq_one_letter_code
_entity_poly.pdbx_strand_id
1 'polypeptide(L)'
;MEELNEIQELGARVLRSEKRITDEDLVASELAAAILSEPLGKIRHTVEAMYLLDEEERRQAGVTEEEEEEAGRIYALTLALQNAHPRTFQSPKEWVRILWPFPQKEAGTQLAWVGEEIPLYLRVGEGRTEDDLSGLPFPEKIYVATSSYWVSKEVHQALVVRFVRYAMPIAARLMRKIMRMISPSSYRQALQLLGGRRHGKAGG
;
A
#
# COMPACT_ATOMS: atom_id res chain seq x y z
N MET A 1 -10.27 41.46 -37.60
CA MET A 1 -9.77 40.10 -37.96
C MET A 1 -9.14 39.39 -36.76
N GLU A 2 -8.56 40.11 -35.79
CA GLU A 2 -8.05 39.54 -34.53
C GLU A 2 -9.12 38.97 -33.59
N GLU A 3 -10.27 39.63 -33.43
CA GLU A 3 -11.34 39.18 -32.51
C GLU A 3 -11.94 37.82 -32.86
N LEU A 4 -11.96 37.45 -34.14
CA LEU A 4 -12.44 36.13 -34.60
C LEU A 4 -11.48 35.00 -34.19
N ASN A 5 -10.19 35.31 -34.05
CA ASN A 5 -9.16 34.34 -33.67
C ASN A 5 -9.19 34.11 -32.14
N GLU A 6 -9.40 35.16 -31.34
CA GLU A 6 -9.58 35.05 -29.89
C GLU A 6 -10.86 34.29 -29.52
N ILE A 7 -11.97 34.52 -30.22
CA ILE A 7 -13.22 33.77 -30.00
C ILE A 7 -13.07 32.30 -30.42
N GLN A 8 -12.27 32.01 -31.45
CA GLN A 8 -11.96 30.63 -31.85
C GLN A 8 -11.01 29.94 -30.87
N GLU A 9 -10.02 30.64 -30.29
CA GLU A 9 -9.17 30.10 -29.22
C GLU A 9 -9.92 29.90 -27.90
N LEU A 10 -10.80 30.83 -27.53
CA LEU A 10 -11.71 30.69 -26.38
C LEU A 10 -12.70 29.55 -26.63
N GLY A 11 -13.27 29.45 -27.83
CA GLY A 11 -14.12 28.35 -28.26
C GLY A 11 -13.39 27.01 -28.20
N ALA A 12 -12.14 26.93 -28.65
CA ALA A 12 -11.31 25.73 -28.57
C ALA A 12 -10.89 25.38 -27.13
N ARG A 13 -10.74 26.37 -26.24
CA ARG A 13 -10.50 26.14 -24.80
C ARG A 13 -11.75 25.71 -24.04
N VAL A 14 -12.93 26.21 -24.42
CA VAL A 14 -14.23 25.83 -23.83
C VAL A 14 -14.73 24.48 -24.40
N LEU A 15 -14.39 24.15 -25.65
CA LEU A 15 -14.68 22.85 -26.28
C LEU A 15 -13.70 21.74 -25.89
N ARG A 16 -12.60 22.05 -25.18
CA ARG A 16 -11.94 21.03 -24.37
C ARG A 16 -12.89 20.70 -23.23
N SER A 17 -13.83 19.80 -23.49
CA SER A 17 -14.56 19.10 -22.45
C SER A 17 -13.55 18.74 -21.37
N GLU A 18 -13.73 19.23 -20.15
CA GLU A 18 -13.01 18.70 -18.98
C GLU A 18 -13.08 17.19 -19.13
N LYS A 19 -11.92 16.58 -19.44
CA LYS A 19 -11.86 15.16 -19.80
C LYS A 19 -12.34 14.45 -18.54
N ARG A 20 -13.59 13.99 -18.54
CA ARG A 20 -14.18 13.33 -17.38
C ARG A 20 -13.27 12.14 -17.10
N ILE A 21 -12.68 12.14 -15.91
CA ILE A 21 -11.87 11.03 -15.43
C ILE A 21 -12.81 9.82 -15.43
N THR A 22 -12.47 8.81 -16.23
CA THR A 22 -13.21 7.55 -16.25
C THR A 22 -12.71 6.63 -15.13
N ASP A 23 -13.47 5.59 -14.81
CA ASP A 23 -13.03 4.57 -13.84
C ASP A 23 -11.74 3.90 -14.32
N GLU A 24 -11.61 3.66 -15.64
CA GLU A 24 -10.37 3.20 -16.26
C GLU A 24 -9.18 4.15 -16.00
N ASP A 25 -9.39 5.47 -16.05
CA ASP A 25 -8.34 6.45 -15.76
C ASP A 25 -7.89 6.38 -14.29
N LEU A 26 -8.80 6.09 -13.35
CA LEU A 26 -8.47 5.90 -11.93
C LEU A 26 -7.65 4.63 -11.73
N VAL A 27 -8.08 3.51 -12.30
CA VAL A 27 -7.33 2.24 -12.23
C VAL A 27 -5.94 2.44 -12.86
N ALA A 28 -5.86 3.12 -14.01
CA ALA A 28 -4.59 3.42 -14.69
C ALA A 28 -3.66 4.28 -13.82
N SER A 29 -4.23 5.27 -13.09
CA SER A 29 -3.50 6.11 -12.15
C SER A 29 -2.91 5.31 -10.99
N GLU A 30 -3.71 4.42 -10.39
CA GLU A 30 -3.24 3.55 -9.30
C GLU A 30 -2.12 2.61 -9.76
N LEU A 31 -2.26 1.97 -10.93
CA LEU A 31 -1.20 1.11 -11.48
C LEU A 31 0.08 1.88 -11.83
N ALA A 32 -0.05 3.11 -12.33
CA ALA A 32 1.09 3.97 -12.59
C ALA A 32 1.78 4.39 -11.27
N ALA A 33 1.02 4.73 -10.24
CA ALA A 33 1.53 5.01 -8.90
C ALA A 33 2.24 3.78 -8.30
N ALA A 34 1.70 2.58 -8.51
CA ALA A 34 2.31 1.34 -8.03
C ALA A 34 3.74 1.13 -8.57
N ILE A 35 3.97 1.40 -9.86
CA ILE A 35 5.30 1.24 -10.48
C ILE A 35 6.34 2.21 -9.92
N LEU A 36 5.91 3.43 -9.62
CA LEU A 36 6.79 4.51 -9.14
C LEU A 36 7.01 4.49 -7.61
N SER A 37 6.29 3.62 -6.90
CA SER A 37 6.28 3.56 -5.44
C SER A 37 7.30 2.58 -4.87
N GLU A 38 7.72 2.86 -3.64
CA GLU A 38 8.41 1.92 -2.76
C GLU A 38 7.59 0.64 -2.54
N PRO A 39 8.20 -0.49 -2.10
CA PRO A 39 7.54 -1.80 -2.09
C PRO A 39 6.16 -1.86 -1.43
N LEU A 40 5.98 -1.26 -0.25
CA LEU A 40 4.66 -1.22 0.42
C LEU A 40 3.66 -0.36 -0.37
N GLY A 41 4.10 0.76 -0.94
CA GLY A 41 3.25 1.60 -1.78
C GLY A 41 2.82 0.88 -3.05
N LYS A 42 3.71 0.10 -3.67
CA LYS A 42 3.39 -0.73 -4.83
C LYS A 42 2.32 -1.77 -4.52
N ILE A 43 2.45 -2.46 -3.39
CA ILE A 43 1.43 -3.42 -2.92
C ILE A 43 0.10 -2.69 -2.71
N ARG A 44 0.09 -1.57 -1.96
CA ARG A 44 -1.10 -0.78 -1.67
C ARG A 44 -1.83 -0.36 -2.96
N HIS A 45 -1.14 0.36 -3.84
CA HIS A 45 -1.71 0.90 -5.07
C HIS A 45 -2.20 -0.20 -6.02
N THR A 46 -1.55 -1.37 -6.03
CA THR A 46 -2.04 -2.50 -6.83
C THR A 46 -3.37 -3.03 -6.31
N VAL A 47 -3.52 -3.14 -4.99
CA VAL A 47 -4.77 -3.62 -4.40
C VAL A 47 -5.86 -2.55 -4.49
N GLU A 48 -5.51 -1.26 -4.36
CA GLU A 48 -6.45 -0.14 -4.61
C GLU A 48 -6.97 -0.15 -6.05
N ALA A 49 -6.09 -0.38 -7.05
CA ALA A 49 -6.50 -0.56 -8.44
C ALA A 49 -7.48 -1.73 -8.63
N MET A 50 -7.31 -2.83 -7.88
CA MET A 50 -8.21 -3.98 -7.92
C MET A 50 -9.60 -3.63 -7.38
N TYR A 51 -9.66 -2.87 -6.29
CA TYR A 51 -10.93 -2.48 -5.65
C TYR A 51 -11.67 -1.36 -6.37
N LEU A 52 -11.03 -0.67 -7.32
CA LEU A 52 -11.70 0.25 -8.23
C LEU A 52 -12.50 -0.46 -9.34
N LEU A 53 -12.16 -1.71 -9.64
CA LEU A 53 -12.96 -2.53 -10.55
C LEU A 53 -14.25 -2.98 -9.85
N ASP A 54 -15.32 -3.18 -10.60
CA ASP A 54 -16.51 -3.88 -10.08
C ASP A 54 -16.30 -5.42 -10.04
N GLU A 55 -17.27 -6.17 -9.52
CA GLU A 55 -17.18 -7.62 -9.40
C GLU A 55 -17.04 -8.32 -10.76
N GLU A 56 -17.78 -7.85 -11.78
CA GLU A 56 -17.75 -8.43 -13.12
C GLU A 56 -16.41 -8.14 -13.81
N GLU A 57 -15.90 -6.91 -13.68
CA GLU A 57 -14.58 -6.52 -14.17
C GLU A 57 -13.45 -7.30 -13.49
N ARG A 58 -13.53 -7.56 -12.17
CA ARG A 58 -12.58 -8.44 -11.47
C ARG A 58 -12.61 -9.86 -12.03
N ARG A 59 -13.80 -10.41 -12.27
CA ARG A 59 -13.96 -11.74 -12.88
C ARG A 59 -13.41 -11.79 -14.30
N GLN A 60 -13.64 -10.76 -15.11
CA GLN A 60 -13.08 -10.63 -16.46
C GLN A 60 -11.55 -10.52 -16.45
N ALA A 61 -10.98 -9.83 -15.47
CA ALA A 61 -9.54 -9.80 -15.23
C ALA A 61 -8.98 -11.15 -14.75
N GLY A 62 -9.85 -12.09 -14.39
CA GLY A 62 -9.51 -13.42 -13.88
C GLY A 62 -9.05 -13.40 -12.41
N VAL A 63 -9.52 -12.42 -11.63
CA VAL A 63 -9.33 -12.40 -10.16
C VAL A 63 -10.35 -13.34 -9.54
N THR A 64 -9.87 -14.26 -8.71
CA THR A 64 -10.71 -15.22 -7.97
C THR A 64 -11.14 -14.66 -6.62
N GLU A 65 -12.20 -15.21 -6.02
CA GLU A 65 -12.65 -14.82 -4.67
C GLU A 65 -11.53 -15.00 -3.62
N GLU A 66 -10.79 -16.12 -3.68
CA GLU A 66 -9.64 -16.38 -2.80
C GLU A 66 -8.55 -15.31 -2.96
N GLU A 67 -8.27 -14.87 -4.18
CA GLU A 67 -7.31 -13.79 -4.42
C GLU A 67 -7.82 -12.43 -3.93
N GLU A 68 -9.13 -12.17 -4.01
CA GLU A 68 -9.74 -10.94 -3.50
C GLU A 68 -9.70 -10.88 -1.97
N GLU A 69 -10.04 -11.98 -1.29
CA GLU A 69 -9.92 -12.10 0.16
C GLU A 69 -8.46 -11.91 0.63
N GLU A 70 -7.53 -12.57 -0.07
CA GLU A 70 -6.10 -12.47 0.21
C GLU A 70 -5.57 -11.05 -0.03
N ALA A 71 -6.02 -10.40 -1.10
CA ALA A 71 -5.68 -9.01 -1.39
C ALA A 71 -6.19 -8.07 -0.29
N GLY A 72 -7.41 -8.29 0.22
CA GLY A 72 -7.97 -7.52 1.33
C GLY A 72 -7.15 -7.66 2.61
N ARG A 73 -6.74 -8.88 2.94
CA ARG A 73 -5.81 -9.14 4.05
C ARG A 73 -4.49 -8.41 3.87
N ILE A 74 -3.87 -8.54 2.70
CA ILE A 74 -2.61 -7.86 2.35
C ILE A 74 -2.76 -6.35 2.44
N TYR A 75 -3.87 -5.79 1.98
CA TYR A 75 -4.13 -4.35 2.03
C TYR A 75 -4.17 -3.84 3.48
N ALA A 76 -4.95 -4.50 4.33
CA ALA A 76 -5.07 -4.13 5.75
C ALA A 76 -3.70 -4.20 6.47
N LEU A 77 -2.92 -5.26 6.21
CA LEU A 77 -1.57 -5.41 6.77
C LEU A 77 -0.58 -4.35 6.24
N THR A 78 -0.68 -4.02 4.94
CA THR A 78 0.14 -2.98 4.31
C THR A 78 -0.10 -1.63 5.00
N LEU A 79 -1.37 -1.27 5.21
CA LEU A 79 -1.73 -0.03 5.91
C LEU A 79 -1.23 -0.03 7.36
N ALA A 80 -1.33 -1.14 8.09
CA ALA A 80 -0.83 -1.23 9.46
C ALA A 80 0.70 -1.02 9.52
N LEU A 81 1.44 -1.61 8.58
CA LEU A 81 2.90 -1.48 8.50
C LEU A 81 3.35 -0.08 8.07
N GLN A 82 2.63 0.56 7.14
CA GLN A 82 2.91 1.92 6.68
C GLN A 82 2.59 2.98 7.74
N ASN A 83 1.51 2.78 8.50
CA ASN A 83 1.03 3.70 9.54
C ASN A 83 1.53 3.31 10.94
N ALA A 84 2.62 2.55 11.01
CA ALA A 84 3.24 2.24 12.28
C ALA A 84 3.64 3.54 12.99
N HIS A 85 3.44 3.61 14.31
CA HIS A 85 3.60 4.82 15.10
C HIS A 85 5.04 4.92 15.61
N PRO A 86 5.89 5.80 15.04
CA PRO A 86 7.21 6.03 15.58
C PRO A 86 7.14 6.86 16.86
N ARG A 87 8.08 6.62 17.77
CA ARG A 87 8.33 7.42 18.96
C ARG A 87 9.81 7.43 19.27
N THR A 88 10.33 8.63 19.46
CA THR A 88 11.64 8.83 20.06
C THR A 88 11.47 8.99 21.57
N PHE A 89 12.37 8.36 22.32
CA PHE A 89 12.46 8.54 23.77
C PHE A 89 13.73 9.36 24.08
N GLN A 90 14.19 9.36 25.34
CA GLN A 90 15.49 9.94 25.73
C GLN A 90 16.72 9.21 25.13
N SER A 91 16.52 8.32 24.16
CA SER A 91 17.57 7.60 23.43
C SER A 91 17.56 8.01 21.97
N PRO A 92 18.71 8.04 21.27
CA PRO A 92 18.76 8.34 19.83
C PRO A 92 18.07 7.29 18.95
N LYS A 93 17.73 6.12 19.52
CA LYS A 93 17.01 5.06 18.83
C LYS A 93 15.52 5.41 18.64
N GLU A 94 15.03 5.20 17.43
CA GLU A 94 13.61 5.30 17.09
C GLU A 94 12.92 3.96 17.41
N TRP A 95 11.76 4.05 18.05
CA TRP A 95 10.95 2.90 18.42
C TRP A 95 9.59 3.01 17.76
N VAL A 96 8.96 1.88 17.49
CA VAL A 96 7.75 1.78 16.68
C VAL A 96 6.71 0.91 17.37
N ARG A 97 5.44 1.27 17.18
CA ARG A 97 4.28 0.40 17.49
C ARG A 97 3.43 0.19 16.25
N ILE A 98 2.86 -0.99 16.10
CA ILE A 98 1.96 -1.33 15.01
C ILE A 98 0.58 -1.57 15.59
N LEU A 99 -0.42 -0.84 15.08
CA LEU A 99 -1.82 -1.10 15.39
C LEU A 99 -2.38 -2.06 14.36
N TRP A 100 -2.48 -3.33 14.74
CA TRP A 100 -3.02 -4.36 13.87
C TRP A 100 -4.54 -4.21 13.70
N PRO A 101 -5.08 -4.41 12.49
CA PRO A 101 -6.52 -4.26 12.21
C PRO A 101 -7.34 -5.51 12.61
N PHE A 102 -6.81 -6.33 13.52
CA PHE A 102 -7.40 -7.59 13.98
C PHE A 102 -7.05 -7.84 15.45
N PRO A 103 -7.84 -8.66 16.16
CA PRO A 103 -7.56 -9.03 17.55
C PRO A 103 -6.44 -10.07 17.67
N GLN A 104 -5.78 -10.14 18.84
CA GLN A 104 -4.67 -11.08 19.10
C GLN A 104 -4.99 -12.54 18.74
N LYS A 105 -6.22 -13.00 19.01
CA LYS A 105 -6.65 -14.39 18.73
C LYS A 105 -6.55 -14.79 17.25
N GLU A 106 -6.51 -13.81 16.34
CA GLU A 106 -6.39 -14.04 14.90
C GLU A 106 -4.93 -13.94 14.40
N ALA A 107 -3.98 -13.61 15.28
CA ALA A 107 -2.59 -13.39 14.90
C ALA A 107 -1.95 -14.61 14.25
N GLY A 108 -2.27 -15.83 14.70
CA GLY A 108 -1.78 -17.07 14.07
C GLY A 108 -2.04 -17.13 12.57
N THR A 109 -3.25 -16.75 12.14
CA THR A 109 -3.65 -16.75 10.72
C THR A 109 -3.18 -15.49 9.99
N GLN A 110 -3.35 -14.32 10.61
CA GLN A 110 -3.06 -13.02 9.99
C GLN A 110 -1.55 -12.74 9.84
N LEU A 111 -0.73 -13.30 10.74
CA LEU A 111 0.72 -13.14 10.77
C LEU A 111 1.47 -14.44 10.43
N ALA A 112 0.81 -15.40 9.80
CA ALA A 112 1.43 -16.65 9.35
C ALA A 112 2.64 -16.39 8.41
N TRP A 113 2.61 -15.30 7.65
CA TRP A 113 3.69 -14.88 6.74
C TRP A 113 4.99 -14.48 7.44
N VAL A 114 4.96 -14.22 8.76
CA VAL A 114 6.17 -13.83 9.49
C VAL A 114 7.19 -14.98 9.48
N GLY A 115 6.74 -16.23 9.52
CA GLY A 115 7.61 -17.40 9.49
C GLY A 115 8.39 -17.62 10.79
N GLU A 116 9.69 -17.88 10.68
CA GLU A 116 10.59 -18.23 11.80
C GLU A 116 10.84 -17.07 12.76
N GLU A 117 11.37 -17.37 13.95
CA GLU A 117 11.64 -16.35 14.96
C GLU A 117 12.59 -15.24 14.46
N ILE A 118 12.34 -13.99 14.86
CA ILE A 118 13.29 -12.87 14.73
C ILE A 118 13.72 -12.40 16.11
N PRO A 119 14.95 -11.88 16.25
CA PRO A 119 15.34 -11.14 17.44
C PRO A 119 14.38 -9.97 17.66
N LEU A 120 13.74 -9.93 18.83
CA LEU A 120 12.88 -8.85 19.24
C LEU A 120 13.65 -7.91 20.17
N TYR A 121 13.83 -6.66 19.73
CA TYR A 121 14.37 -5.60 20.56
C TYR A 121 13.21 -4.77 21.10
N LEU A 122 12.87 -5.03 22.36
CA LEU A 122 11.70 -4.48 23.02
C LEU A 122 12.08 -3.37 23.98
N ARG A 123 11.21 -2.38 24.08
CA ARG A 123 11.17 -1.45 25.20
C ARG A 123 9.81 -1.59 25.86
N VAL A 124 9.87 -2.10 27.09
CA VAL A 124 8.72 -2.32 27.94
C VAL A 124 8.07 -0.97 28.29
N GLY A 125 6.75 -0.87 28.07
CA GLY A 125 5.95 0.20 28.67
C GLY A 125 5.78 -0.03 30.17
N GLU A 126 5.32 0.97 30.90
CA GLU A 126 5.03 0.83 32.33
C GLU A 126 4.04 -0.34 32.58
N GLY A 127 4.39 -1.25 33.50
CA GLY A 127 3.50 -2.32 33.97
C GLY A 127 3.46 -3.61 33.14
N ARG A 128 4.40 -3.82 32.20
CA ARG A 128 4.53 -5.10 31.48
C ARG A 128 5.87 -5.78 31.76
N THR A 129 5.96 -7.07 31.48
CA THR A 129 7.22 -7.83 31.61
C THR A 129 7.48 -8.63 30.34
N GLU A 130 8.73 -9.04 30.11
CA GLU A 130 9.04 -9.96 28.99
C GLU A 130 8.39 -11.33 29.18
N ASP A 131 8.05 -11.71 30.42
CA ASP A 131 7.34 -12.94 30.75
C ASP A 131 5.96 -13.01 30.08
N ASP A 132 5.33 -11.87 29.77
CA ASP A 132 4.04 -11.81 29.07
C ASP A 132 4.12 -12.38 27.64
N LEU A 133 5.32 -12.53 27.07
CA LEU A 133 5.56 -13.14 25.77
C LEU A 133 5.94 -14.62 25.86
N SER A 134 6.26 -15.10 27.07
CA SER A 134 6.66 -16.49 27.28
C SER A 134 5.48 -17.43 27.01
N GLY A 135 5.73 -18.57 26.37
CA GLY A 135 4.71 -19.57 26.05
C GLY A 135 3.76 -19.24 24.89
N LEU A 136 3.78 -18.02 24.34
CA LEU A 136 2.98 -17.68 23.17
C LEU A 136 3.57 -18.27 21.86
N PRO A 137 2.73 -18.79 20.95
CA PRO A 137 3.10 -19.00 19.56
C PRO A 137 3.70 -17.74 18.93
N PHE A 138 4.66 -17.92 18.02
CA PHE A 138 5.45 -16.80 17.51
C PHE A 138 4.64 -15.69 16.80
N PRO A 139 3.62 -15.98 15.97
CA PRO A 139 2.76 -14.93 15.40
C PRO A 139 2.06 -14.08 16.48
N GLU A 140 1.62 -14.72 17.56
CA GLU A 140 0.99 -14.03 18.70
C GLU A 140 2.02 -13.24 19.51
N LYS A 141 3.25 -13.75 19.67
CA LYS A 141 4.37 -12.97 20.22
C LYS A 141 4.61 -11.70 19.41
N ILE A 142 4.63 -11.76 18.08
CA ILE A 142 4.78 -10.57 17.22
C ILE A 142 3.64 -9.60 17.43
N TYR A 143 2.40 -10.10 17.45
CA TYR A 143 1.23 -9.26 17.71
C TYR A 143 1.42 -8.50 19.02
N VAL A 144 1.67 -9.20 20.12
CA VAL A 144 1.80 -8.59 21.45
C VAL A 144 3.01 -7.66 21.48
N ALA A 145 4.18 -8.09 21.00
CA ALA A 145 5.40 -7.28 20.97
C ALA A 145 5.22 -5.96 20.22
N THR A 146 4.56 -5.96 19.07
CA THR A 146 4.44 -4.75 18.23
C THR A 146 3.23 -3.89 18.57
N SER A 147 2.17 -4.47 19.14
CA SER A 147 0.97 -3.74 19.55
C SER A 147 1.08 -3.17 20.96
N SER A 148 1.72 -3.90 21.88
CA SER A 148 1.71 -3.59 23.32
C SER A 148 3.03 -3.06 23.85
N TYR A 149 4.14 -3.35 23.16
CA TYR A 149 5.48 -2.86 23.49
C TYR A 149 5.96 -1.95 22.38
N TRP A 150 7.03 -1.21 22.65
CA TRP A 150 7.74 -0.46 21.62
C TRP A 150 8.83 -1.37 21.05
N VAL A 151 8.80 -1.64 19.75
CA VAL A 151 9.87 -2.40 19.06
C VAL A 151 10.86 -1.43 18.44
N SER A 152 12.11 -1.84 18.28
CA SER A 152 13.07 -0.98 17.57
C SER A 152 12.68 -0.81 16.10
N LYS A 153 13.13 0.28 15.47
CA LYS A 153 12.93 0.52 14.03
C LYS A 153 13.47 -0.64 13.18
N GLU A 154 14.56 -1.27 13.58
CA GLU A 154 15.16 -2.41 12.88
C GLU A 154 14.22 -3.62 12.87
N VAL A 155 13.51 -3.89 13.98
CA VAL A 155 12.48 -4.95 14.04
C VAL A 155 11.33 -4.64 13.09
N HIS A 156 10.84 -3.40 13.07
CA HIS A 156 9.79 -2.97 12.13
C HIS A 156 10.24 -3.14 10.67
N GLN A 157 11.45 -2.71 10.33
CA GLN A 157 12.02 -2.89 8.99
C GLN A 157 12.16 -4.37 8.61
N ALA A 158 12.58 -5.24 9.55
CA ALA A 158 12.64 -6.67 9.31
C ALA A 158 11.26 -7.27 9.01
N LEU A 159 10.22 -6.85 9.74
CA LEU A 159 8.83 -7.24 9.47
C LEU A 159 8.36 -6.74 8.10
N VAL A 160 8.66 -5.49 7.74
CA VAL A 160 8.33 -4.93 6.42
C VAL A 160 8.97 -5.74 5.30
N VAL A 161 10.25 -6.09 5.42
CA VAL A 161 10.95 -6.90 4.40
C VAL A 161 10.31 -8.28 4.25
N ARG A 162 9.98 -8.95 5.36
CA ARG A 162 9.31 -10.26 5.33
C ARG A 162 7.91 -10.17 4.72
N PHE A 163 7.14 -9.17 5.11
CA PHE A 163 5.82 -8.92 4.55
C PHE A 163 5.89 -8.66 3.04
N VAL A 164 6.83 -7.83 2.58
CA VAL A 164 7.04 -7.55 1.16
C VAL A 164 7.41 -8.83 0.40
N ARG A 165 8.25 -9.70 0.95
CA ARG A 165 8.59 -11.00 0.30
C ARG A 165 7.38 -11.89 0.12
N TYR A 166 6.45 -11.87 1.07
CA TYR A 166 5.19 -12.61 1.01
C TYR A 166 4.17 -11.98 0.06
N ALA A 167 3.91 -10.67 0.19
CA ALA A 167 2.82 -9.99 -0.50
C ALA A 167 3.17 -9.55 -1.93
N MET A 168 4.44 -9.23 -2.23
CA MET A 168 4.84 -8.71 -3.54
C MET A 168 4.57 -9.67 -4.70
N PRO A 169 4.84 -10.99 -4.61
CA PRO A 169 4.50 -11.92 -5.69
C PRO A 169 3.00 -11.95 -6.00
N ILE A 170 2.16 -11.84 -4.96
CA ILE A 170 0.69 -11.82 -5.07
C ILE A 170 0.25 -10.52 -5.74
N ALA A 171 0.72 -9.37 -5.24
CA ALA A 171 0.46 -8.06 -5.85
C ALA A 171 0.92 -8.03 -7.31
N ALA A 172 2.13 -8.49 -7.63
CA ALA A 172 2.63 -8.51 -9.02
C ALA A 172 1.75 -9.36 -9.96
N ARG A 173 1.17 -10.45 -9.46
CA ARG A 173 0.21 -11.27 -10.22
C ARG A 173 -1.11 -10.53 -10.44
N LEU A 174 -1.67 -9.90 -9.41
CA LEU A 174 -2.87 -9.06 -9.51
C LEU A 174 -2.66 -7.91 -10.48
N MET A 175 -1.53 -7.20 -10.36
CA MET A 175 -1.17 -6.10 -11.25
C MET A 175 -1.19 -6.53 -12.72
N ARG A 176 -0.60 -7.68 -13.06
CA ARG A 176 -0.62 -8.21 -14.44
C ARG A 176 -2.02 -8.55 -14.94
N LYS A 177 -2.92 -8.98 -14.06
CA LYS A 177 -4.33 -9.27 -14.40
C LYS A 177 -5.06 -7.96 -14.70
N ILE A 178 -4.99 -7.00 -13.78
CA ILE A 178 -5.67 -5.70 -13.87
C ILE A 178 -5.15 -4.89 -15.07
N MET A 179 -3.83 -4.92 -15.34
CA MET A 179 -3.24 -4.23 -16.50
C MET A 179 -3.87 -4.63 -17.85
N ARG A 180 -4.45 -5.82 -17.97
CA ARG A 180 -5.09 -6.29 -19.21
C ARG A 180 -6.45 -5.62 -19.47
N MET A 181 -7.06 -5.07 -18.42
CA MET A 181 -8.35 -4.37 -18.51
C MET A 181 -8.19 -2.91 -18.95
N ILE A 182 -6.96 -2.39 -18.99
CA ILE A 182 -6.69 -0.97 -19.21
C ILE A 182 -6.10 -0.77 -20.60
N SER A 183 -6.58 0.25 -21.31
CA SER A 183 -6.01 0.63 -22.59
C SER A 183 -4.58 1.17 -22.43
N PRO A 184 -3.66 0.86 -23.37
CA PRO A 184 -2.32 1.43 -23.36
C PRO A 184 -2.28 2.97 -23.43
N SER A 185 -3.35 3.62 -23.90
CA SER A 185 -3.50 5.07 -23.92
C SER A 185 -3.71 5.65 -22.52
N SER A 186 -4.68 5.12 -21.76
CA SER A 186 -4.99 5.60 -20.41
C SER A 186 -3.80 5.38 -19.48
N TYR A 187 -3.16 4.21 -19.58
CA TYR A 187 -1.94 3.92 -18.82
C TYR A 187 -0.77 4.87 -19.14
N ARG A 188 -0.52 5.16 -20.41
CA ARG A 188 0.52 6.15 -20.81
C ARG A 188 0.20 7.55 -20.32
N GLN A 189 -1.07 7.96 -20.37
CA GLN A 189 -1.50 9.25 -19.88
C GLN A 189 -1.27 9.37 -18.36
N ALA A 190 -1.64 8.35 -17.59
CA ALA A 190 -1.40 8.29 -16.14
C ALA A 190 0.09 8.41 -15.81
N LEU A 191 0.95 7.66 -16.51
CA LEU A 191 2.40 7.75 -16.36
C LEU A 191 2.96 9.14 -16.68
N GLN A 192 2.47 9.80 -17.73
CA GLN A 192 2.91 11.16 -18.08
C GLN A 192 2.51 12.18 -17.01
N LEU A 193 1.29 12.08 -16.47
CA LEU A 193 0.81 12.97 -15.42
C LEU A 193 1.61 12.82 -14.13
N LEU A 194 1.96 11.59 -13.74
CA LEU A 194 2.74 11.32 -12.53
C LEU A 194 4.24 11.59 -12.73
N GLY A 195 4.79 11.25 -13.89
CA GLY A 195 6.20 11.49 -14.25
C GLY A 195 6.51 12.98 -14.45
N GLY A 196 5.60 13.74 -15.06
CA GLY A 196 5.75 15.18 -15.27
C GLY A 196 5.79 15.99 -13.96
N ARG A 197 5.16 15.49 -12.88
CA ARG A 197 5.20 16.14 -11.56
C ARG A 197 6.57 16.07 -10.89
N ARG A 198 7.48 15.17 -11.29
CA ARG A 198 8.85 15.09 -10.73
C ARG A 198 9.83 16.11 -11.35
N HIS A 199 9.53 16.71 -12.51
CA HIS A 199 10.40 17.69 -13.16
C HIS A 199 9.95 19.16 -12.99
N GLY A 200 8.85 19.42 -12.27
CA GLY A 200 8.34 20.79 -12.03
C GLY A 200 8.85 21.49 -10.77
N LYS A 201 9.72 20.89 -9.96
CA LYS A 201 10.33 21.52 -8.76
C LYS A 201 11.81 21.83 -8.99
N ALA A 202 12.08 22.80 -9.86
CA ALA A 202 13.33 23.54 -9.92
C ALA A 202 13.02 24.90 -10.57
N GLY A 203 12.65 25.88 -9.75
CA GLY A 203 12.25 27.20 -10.23
C GLY A 203 11.41 27.95 -9.20
N GLY A 204 12.04 28.34 -8.10
CA GLY A 204 11.50 29.17 -7.03
C GLY A 204 12.61 29.55 -6.08
#